data_AF-A0A4C1Z124-F1
#
_entry.id   AF-A0A4C1Z124-F1
#
_cell.length_a   1.000
_cell.length_b   1.000
_cell.length_c   1.000
_cell.angle_alpha   90.00
_cell.angle_beta   90.00
_cell.angle_gamma   90.00
#
_symmetry.space_group_name_H-M   'P 1'
#
loop_
_entity.id
_entity.type
_entity.pdbx_description
1 polymer ?
#
loop_
_entity_poly.entity_id
_entity_poly.type
_entity_poly.pdbx_seq_one_letter_code
_entity_poly.pdbx_strand_id
1 'polypeptide(L)'
;MCQYRERDQQLENAFNQAHAFEILEQPEIINPEVEEEELPEREMSNDQFQRAQHAMNVDQRQLFIHITESIKNQLNGDIKREKIFVTGGAGTGKTFLFNLLKNQVNRCYGKSVVKLVLSLELQHG
;
A
#
# COMPACT_ATOMS: atom_id res chain seq x y z
N MET A 1 -13.09 -31.36 -27.82
CA MET A 1 -12.08 -30.29 -27.91
C MET A 1 -12.20 -29.24 -26.79
N CYS A 2 -13.39 -28.91 -26.24
CA CYS A 2 -13.53 -27.90 -25.16
C CYS A 2 -13.21 -28.40 -23.72
N GLN A 3 -13.43 -29.67 -23.40
CA GLN A 3 -13.27 -30.18 -22.02
C GLN A 3 -11.82 -30.28 -21.52
N TYR A 4 -10.83 -30.29 -22.41
CA TYR A 4 -9.41 -30.32 -22.01
C TYR A 4 -8.96 -28.95 -21.51
N ARG A 5 -9.40 -27.89 -22.17
CA ARG A 5 -9.06 -26.50 -21.82
C ARG A 5 -9.60 -26.08 -20.45
N GLU A 6 -10.83 -26.51 -20.12
CA GLU A 6 -11.43 -26.23 -18.81
C GLU A 6 -10.70 -26.98 -17.68
N ARG A 7 -10.26 -28.22 -17.94
CA ARG A 7 -9.47 -28.99 -16.97
C ARG A 7 -8.09 -28.38 -16.77
N ASP A 8 -7.43 -27.95 -17.83
CA ASP A 8 -6.12 -27.30 -17.75
C ASP A 8 -6.22 -25.98 -16.98
N GLN A 9 -7.30 -25.21 -17.19
CA GLN A 9 -7.54 -23.96 -16.46
C GLN A 9 -7.88 -24.19 -14.97
N GLN A 10 -8.61 -25.27 -14.66
CA GLN A 10 -8.85 -25.66 -13.26
C GLN A 10 -7.57 -26.14 -12.57
N LEU A 11 -6.71 -26.87 -13.28
CA LEU A 11 -5.41 -27.31 -12.78
C LEU A 11 -4.48 -26.12 -12.53
N GLU A 12 -4.44 -25.15 -13.45
CA GLU A 12 -3.67 -23.92 -13.30
C GLU A 12 -4.18 -23.08 -12.12
N ASN A 13 -5.50 -22.93 -11.97
CA ASN A 13 -6.09 -22.25 -10.82
C ASN A 13 -5.78 -22.95 -9.50
N ALA A 14 -5.87 -24.28 -9.45
CA ALA A 14 -5.55 -25.07 -8.27
C ALA A 14 -4.06 -24.99 -7.92
N PHE A 15 -3.19 -25.00 -8.94
CA PHE A 15 -1.74 -24.84 -8.77
C PHE A 15 -1.39 -23.45 -8.24
N ASN A 16 -1.97 -22.40 -8.82
CA ASN A 16 -1.80 -21.02 -8.36
C ASN A 16 -2.32 -20.83 -6.93
N GLN A 17 -3.43 -21.48 -6.60
CA GLN A 17 -4.00 -21.40 -5.26
C GLN A 17 -3.14 -22.15 -4.22
N ALA A 18 -2.63 -23.35 -4.56
CA ALA A 18 -1.69 -24.08 -3.71
C ALA A 18 -0.38 -23.30 -3.50
N HIS A 19 0.17 -22.71 -4.57
CA HIS A 19 1.37 -21.89 -4.49
C HIS A 19 1.12 -20.60 -3.67
N ALA A 20 -0.08 -20.03 -3.73
CA ALA A 20 -0.46 -18.89 -2.89
C ALA A 20 -0.51 -19.25 -1.40
N PHE A 21 -0.94 -20.46 -1.05
CA PHE A 21 -0.89 -20.94 0.34
C PHE A 21 0.53 -21.26 0.81
N GLU A 22 1.36 -21.83 -0.06
CA GLU A 22 2.76 -22.14 0.26
C GLU A 22 3.61 -20.88 0.53
N ILE A 23 3.30 -19.75 -0.13
CA ILE A 23 3.90 -18.44 0.17
C ILE A 23 3.53 -17.96 1.58
N LEU A 24 2.34 -18.29 2.08
CA LEU A 24 1.87 -17.88 3.41
C LEU A 24 2.44 -18.73 4.55
N GLU A 25 2.89 -19.95 4.24
CA GLU A 25 3.51 -20.88 5.20
C GLU A 25 5.04 -20.72 5.30
N GLN A 26 5.66 -19.93 4.41
CA GLN A 26 7.08 -19.62 4.54
C GLN A 26 7.30 -18.73 5.77
N PRO A 27 8.26 -19.09 6.66
CA PRO A 27 8.64 -18.23 7.77
C PRO A 27 9.07 -16.86 7.21
N GLU A 28 8.59 -15.80 7.85
CA GLU A 28 8.80 -14.39 7.46
C GLU A 28 10.13 -14.21 6.73
N ILE A 29 10.07 -13.98 5.41
CA ILE A 29 11.21 -13.46 4.65
C ILE A 29 11.39 -12.02 5.12
N ILE A 30 12.03 -11.86 6.28
CA ILE A 30 12.74 -10.64 6.61
C ILE A 30 13.90 -10.64 5.62
N ASN A 31 13.67 -10.12 4.42
CA ASN A 31 14.77 -9.79 3.52
C ASN A 31 15.60 -8.73 4.24
N PRO A 32 16.83 -9.03 4.71
CA PRO A 32 17.61 -8.07 5.48
C PRO A 32 18.22 -6.97 4.60
N GLU A 33 18.05 -7.06 3.27
CA GLU A 33 18.84 -6.30 2.30
C GLU A 33 18.02 -5.71 1.15
N VAL A 34 16.72 -5.44 1.35
CA VAL A 34 16.11 -4.37 0.53
C VAL A 34 16.46 -3.07 1.24
N GLU A 35 17.59 -2.47 0.86
CA GLU A 35 17.72 -1.02 0.95
C GLU A 35 16.60 -0.46 0.05
N GLU A 36 15.39 -0.36 0.63
CA GLU A 36 14.29 0.37 0.04
C GLU A 36 14.85 1.77 -0.17
N GLU A 37 15.08 2.11 -1.45
CA GLU A 37 15.63 3.41 -1.86
C GLU A 37 14.81 4.49 -1.15
N GLU A 38 15.37 5.03 -0.06
CA GLU A 38 14.68 6.03 0.75
C GLU A 38 14.50 7.23 -0.17
N LEU A 39 13.27 7.40 -0.68
CA LEU A 39 12.90 8.55 -1.48
C LEU A 39 13.42 9.79 -0.74
N PRO A 40 14.22 10.65 -1.40
CA PRO A 40 14.93 11.72 -0.74
C PRO A 40 13.96 12.50 0.14
N GLU A 41 14.29 12.63 1.42
CA GLU A 41 13.47 13.29 2.44
C GLU A 41 13.36 14.79 2.16
N ARG A 42 12.63 15.18 1.13
CA ARG A 42 12.19 16.56 0.99
C ARG A 42 10.96 16.76 1.86
N GLU A 43 11.18 17.41 3.00
CA GLU A 43 10.10 17.88 3.85
C GLU A 43 9.20 18.81 3.02
N MET A 44 7.95 18.38 2.83
CA MET A 44 6.94 19.18 2.12
C MET A 44 6.60 20.40 2.96
N SER A 45 6.71 21.60 2.37
CA SER A 45 6.33 22.84 3.06
C SER A 45 4.82 22.88 3.35
N ASN A 46 4.38 23.76 4.25
CA ASN A 46 2.94 23.92 4.57
C ASN A 46 2.11 24.26 3.33
N ASP A 47 2.58 25.16 2.49
CA ASP A 47 1.88 25.56 1.27
C ASP A 47 1.79 24.42 0.26
N GLN A 48 2.87 23.65 0.12
CA GLN A 48 2.89 22.46 -0.73
C GLN A 48 1.92 21.39 -0.22
N PHE A 49 1.87 21.19 1.09
CA PHE A 49 0.95 20.26 1.73
C PHE A 49 -0.51 20.64 1.50
N GLN A 50 -0.87 21.91 1.72
CA GLN A 50 -2.23 22.41 1.48
C GLN A 50 -2.62 22.24 0.01
N ARG A 51 -1.74 22.63 -0.93
CA ARG A 51 -2.00 22.46 -2.37
C ARG A 51 -2.19 20.99 -2.73
N ALA A 52 -1.39 20.09 -2.18
CA ALA A 52 -1.52 18.65 -2.41
C ALA A 52 -2.85 18.11 -1.85
N GLN A 53 -3.29 18.55 -0.67
CA GLN A 53 -4.60 18.17 -0.14
C GLN A 53 -5.76 18.61 -1.06
N HIS A 54 -5.64 19.79 -1.68
CA HIS A 54 -6.63 20.28 -2.65
C HIS A 54 -6.58 19.53 -3.99
N ALA A 55 -5.43 18.99 -4.37
CA ALA A 55 -5.23 18.30 -5.65
C ALA A 55 -5.73 16.83 -5.67
N MET A 56 -6.03 16.25 -4.51
CA MET A 56 -6.56 14.87 -4.45
C MET A 56 -7.92 14.77 -5.14
N ASN A 57 -8.08 13.73 -5.96
CA ASN A 57 -9.40 13.33 -6.45
C ASN A 57 -10.26 12.73 -5.32
N VAL A 58 -11.52 12.42 -5.62
CA VAL A 58 -12.49 11.94 -4.62
C VAL A 58 -12.02 10.65 -3.95
N ASP A 59 -11.55 9.67 -4.72
CA ASP A 59 -11.14 8.35 -4.21
C ASP A 59 -9.87 8.45 -3.35
N GLN A 60 -8.86 9.18 -3.83
CA GLN A 60 -7.63 9.47 -3.09
C GLN A 60 -7.93 10.20 -1.78
N ARG A 61 -8.88 11.13 -1.79
CA ARG A 61 -9.29 11.88 -0.59
C ARG A 61 -10.01 10.99 0.42
N GLN A 62 -10.92 10.13 -0.02
CA GLN A 62 -11.58 9.16 0.86
C GLN A 62 -10.57 8.22 1.50
N LEU A 63 -9.65 7.69 0.70
CA LEU A 63 -8.58 6.83 1.18
C LEU A 63 -7.65 7.55 2.16
N PHE A 64 -7.29 8.81 1.87
CA PHE A 64 -6.50 9.65 2.77
C PHE A 64 -7.18 9.82 4.13
N ILE A 65 -8.45 10.21 4.14
CA ILE A 65 -9.24 10.38 5.38
C ILE A 65 -9.27 9.08 6.17
N HIS A 66 -9.66 7.98 5.52
CA HIS A 66 -9.77 6.66 6.15
C HIS A 66 -8.45 6.23 6.81
N ILE A 67 -7.33 6.33 6.10
CA ILE A 67 -6.01 5.98 6.66
C ILE A 67 -5.66 6.88 7.84
N THR A 68 -5.86 8.20 7.73
CA THR A 68 -5.52 9.12 8.82
C THR A 68 -6.36 8.92 10.08
N GLU A 69 -7.65 8.59 9.92
CA GLU A 69 -8.54 8.23 11.02
C GLU A 69 -8.13 6.90 11.65
N SER A 70 -7.81 5.89 10.84
CA SER A 70 -7.33 4.59 11.31
C SER A 70 -6.06 4.73 12.16
N ILE A 71 -5.09 5.51 11.70
CA ILE A 71 -3.87 5.81 12.46
C ILE A 71 -4.20 6.51 13.78
N LYS A 72 -5.08 7.52 13.76
CA LYS A 72 -5.50 8.24 14.96
C LYS A 72 -6.17 7.30 15.97
N ASN A 73 -7.03 6.40 15.51
CA ASN A 73 -7.72 5.44 16.37
C ASN A 73 -6.76 4.43 17.00
N GLN A 74 -5.80 3.90 16.23
CA GLN A 74 -4.75 3.01 16.73
C GLN A 74 -3.89 3.69 17.79
N LEU A 75 -3.53 4.96 17.60
CA LEU A 75 -2.80 5.74 18.61
C LEU A 75 -3.61 6.01 19.87
N ASN A 76 -4.94 6.03 19.78
CA ASN A 76 -5.84 6.14 20.93
C ASN A 76 -6.14 4.78 21.60
N GLY A 77 -5.45 3.70 21.21
CA GLY A 77 -5.57 2.38 21.84
C GLY A 77 -6.46 1.39 21.12
N ASP A 78 -6.89 1.68 19.88
CA ASP A 78 -7.54 0.67 19.04
C ASP A 78 -6.53 -0.43 18.67
N ILE A 79 -6.94 -1.68 18.87
CA ILE A 79 -6.12 -2.88 18.63
C ILE A 79 -6.23 -3.32 17.16
N LYS A 80 -7.23 -2.83 16.44
CA LYS A 80 -7.47 -3.20 15.05
C LYS A 80 -6.38 -2.63 14.14
N ARG A 81 -5.53 -3.52 13.64
CA ARG A 81 -4.55 -3.22 12.58
C ARG A 81 -5.20 -3.41 11.22
N GLU A 82 -5.20 -2.36 10.41
CA GLU A 82 -5.72 -2.41 9.04
C GLU A 82 -4.59 -2.62 8.05
N LYS A 83 -4.78 -3.57 7.13
CA LYS A 83 -3.90 -3.79 5.98
C LYS A 83 -4.67 -3.35 4.74
N ILE A 84 -4.17 -2.34 4.05
CA ILE A 84 -4.85 -1.74 2.88
C ILE A 84 -3.99 -1.98 1.65
N PHE A 85 -4.59 -2.59 0.63
CA PHE A 85 -3.98 -2.75 -0.68
C PHE A 85 -4.48 -1.66 -1.62
N VAL A 86 -3.58 -0.81 -2.10
CA VAL A 86 -3.90 0.29 -3.00
C VAL A 86 -3.52 -0.11 -4.42
N THR A 87 -4.53 -0.39 -5.25
CA THR A 87 -4.35 -0.78 -6.64
C THR A 87 -4.58 0.41 -7.58
N GLY A 88 -4.05 0.33 -8.80
CA GLY A 88 -4.26 1.32 -9.85
C GLY A 88 -3.15 1.30 -10.88
N GLY A 89 -3.45 1.76 -12.10
CA GLY A 89 -2.47 1.81 -13.20
C GLY A 89 -1.26 2.71 -12.93
N ALA A 90 -0.26 2.68 -13.82
CA ALA A 90 0.83 3.64 -13.79
C ALA A 90 0.28 5.07 -13.98
N GLY A 91 0.89 6.06 -13.31
CA GLY A 91 0.48 7.46 -13.42
C GLY A 91 -0.79 7.86 -12.66
N THR A 92 -1.47 6.95 -11.95
CA THR A 92 -2.70 7.27 -11.19
C THR A 92 -2.48 8.06 -9.89
N GLY A 93 -1.24 8.45 -9.59
CA GLY A 93 -0.92 9.26 -8.42
C GLY A 93 -0.76 8.49 -7.10
N LYS A 94 -0.50 7.17 -7.12
CA LYS A 94 -0.21 6.39 -5.90
C LYS A 94 0.94 6.98 -5.10
N THR A 95 2.10 7.21 -5.73
CA THR A 95 3.27 7.84 -5.08
C THR A 95 2.94 9.22 -4.51
N PHE A 96 2.14 10.00 -5.22
CA PHE A 96 1.67 11.31 -4.72
C PHE A 96 0.87 11.16 -3.42
N LEU A 97 -0.11 10.23 -3.38
CA LEU A 97 -0.93 9.98 -2.19
C LEU A 97 -0.09 9.50 -1.01
N PHE A 98 0.83 8.57 -1.22
CA PHE A 98 1.69 8.04 -0.16
C PHE A 98 2.67 9.07 0.39
N ASN A 99 3.22 9.94 -0.45
CA ASN A 99 4.04 11.06 -0.01
C ASN A 99 3.24 12.03 0.87
N LEU A 100 1.97 12.27 0.52
CA LEU A 100 1.09 13.13 1.31
C LEU A 100 0.74 12.49 2.66
N LEU A 101 0.46 11.18 2.70
CA LEU A 101 0.23 10.42 3.92
C LEU A 101 1.46 10.42 4.84
N LYS A 102 2.65 10.13 4.31
CA LYS A 102 3.92 10.23 5.07
C LYS A 102 4.07 11.61 5.71
N ASN A 103 3.79 12.66 4.94
CA ASN A 103 3.92 14.02 5.44
C ASN A 103 2.87 14.37 6.51
N GLN A 104 1.62 13.92 6.35
CA GLN A 104 0.57 14.08 7.36
C GLN A 104 0.94 13.40 8.68
N VAL A 105 1.42 12.15 8.62
CA VAL A 105 1.88 11.41 9.80
C VAL A 105 3.03 12.15 10.48
N ASN A 106 4.06 12.53 9.72
CA ASN A 106 5.23 13.22 10.27
C ASN A 106 4.86 14.54 10.95
N ARG A 107 3.89 15.28 10.39
CA ARG A 107 3.34 16.52 10.98
C ARG A 107 2.55 16.27 12.27
N CYS A 108 1.78 15.18 12.34
CA CYS A 108 0.94 14.86 13.49
C CYS A 108 1.71 14.21 14.64
N TYR A 109 2.71 13.38 14.34
CA TYR A 109 3.30 12.46 15.33
C TYR A 109 4.85 12.48 15.37
N GLY A 110 5.51 13.27 14.51
CA GLY A 110 6.97 13.32 14.42
C GLY A 110 7.58 12.26 13.49
N LYS A 111 8.87 12.39 13.19
CA LYS A 111 9.59 11.69 12.10
C LYS A 111 9.62 10.15 12.14
N SER A 112 9.21 9.50 13.22
CA SER A 112 9.57 8.09 13.48
C SER A 112 8.42 7.08 13.55
N VAL A 113 7.19 7.45 13.15
CA VAL A 113 6.01 6.67 13.60
C VAL A 113 5.43 5.71 12.56
N VAL A 114 5.71 5.86 11.25
CA VAL A 114 5.08 5.01 10.23
C VAL A 114 6.08 4.54 9.17
N LYS A 115 6.42 3.25 9.23
CA LYS A 115 7.01 2.53 8.10
C LYS A 115 5.87 2.22 7.12
N LEU A 116 5.81 2.97 6.02
CA LEU A 116 4.79 2.79 4.99
C LEU A 116 5.35 1.90 3.89
N VAL A 117 5.00 0.62 3.91
CA VAL A 117 5.50 -0.37 2.94
C VAL A 117 4.63 -0.30 1.68
N LEU A 118 5.26 -0.03 0.54
CA LEU A 118 4.63 -0.03 -0.79
C LEU A 118 4.76 -1.43 -1.41
N SER A 119 3.68 -2.22 -1.41
CA SER A 119 3.61 -3.42 -2.26
C SER A 119 2.99 -3.04 -3.61
N LEU A 120 3.83 -2.92 -4.64
CA LEU A 120 3.41 -2.72 -6.03
C LEU A 120 3.38 -4.08 -6.74
N GLU A 121 2.20 -4.66 -6.89
CA GLU A 121 2.02 -5.85 -7.72
C GLU A 121 1.70 -5.41 -9.16
N LEU A 122 2.70 -5.48 -10.04
CA LEU A 122 2.53 -5.23 -11.48
C LEU A 122 1.99 -6.50 -12.15
N GLN A 123 0.67 -6.65 -12.20
CA GLN A 123 0.06 -7.61 -13.12
C GLN A 123 0.17 -7.07 -14.55
N HIS A 124 1.17 -7.56 -15.28
CA HIS A 124 1.25 -7.39 -16.73
C HIS A 124 0.31 -8.43 -17.35
N GLY A 125 -0.80 -7.95 -17.93
CA GLY A 125 -1.63 -8.71 -18.85
C GLY A 125 -1.09 -8.65 -20.27
#